data_AF-A0A1I1ZX93-F1
#
_entry.id   AF-A0A1I1ZX93-F1
#
_cell.length_a   1.000
_cell.length_b   1.000
_cell.length_c   1.000
_cell.angle_alpha   90.00
_cell.angle_beta   90.00
_cell.angle_gamma   90.00
#
_symmetry.space_group_name_H-M   'P 1'
#
loop_
_entity.id
_entity.type
_entity.pdbx_description
1 polymer ?
#
loop_
_entity_poly.entity_id
_entity_poly.type
_entity_poly.pdbx_seq_one_letter_code
_entity_poly.pdbx_strand_id
1 'polypeptide(L)'
;MAREWQQTKMTDFLLPDEVYYQCLWAVRDLRRMERAAMEMKKREGYSPLQIMNMEARVRAIRGALCQVPEAYREYIMRSIIAHDTGRNFPTDMWKPWKQKFLYNVAVNLSIV
;
A
#
# COMPACT_ATOMS: atom_id res chain seq x y z
N MET A 1 -4.04 19.25 2.88
CA MET A 1 -2.71 18.61 3.11
C MET A 1 -1.97 18.66 1.79
N ALA A 2 -0.72 19.13 1.74
CA ALA A 2 -0.01 19.28 0.47
C ALA A 2 0.52 17.92 -0.05
N ARG A 3 0.53 17.73 -1.37
CA ARG A 3 1.02 16.55 -2.10
C ARG A 3 2.55 16.40 -2.04
N GLU A 4 3.17 16.48 -0.88
CA GLU A 4 4.63 16.62 -0.74
C GLU A 4 5.45 15.50 -1.41
N TRP A 5 4.84 14.38 -1.82
CA TRP A 5 5.55 13.19 -2.28
C TRP A 5 5.12 12.67 -3.66
N GLN A 6 4.02 13.16 -4.26
CA GLN A 6 3.63 12.75 -5.62
C GLN A 6 4.36 13.59 -6.65
N GLN A 7 5.10 12.94 -7.55
CA GLN A 7 5.78 13.62 -8.64
C GLN A 7 4.76 13.95 -9.74
N THR A 8 4.62 15.24 -10.04
CA THR A 8 3.68 15.73 -11.07
C THR A 8 4.10 15.38 -12.50
N LYS A 9 5.41 15.11 -12.72
CA LYS A 9 5.93 14.68 -14.02
C LYS A 9 5.52 13.26 -14.41
N MET A 10 5.11 12.44 -13.45
CA MET A 10 4.73 11.05 -13.69
C MET A 10 3.20 10.92 -13.75
N THR A 11 2.62 11.43 -14.84
CA THR A 11 1.18 11.63 -15.02
C THR A 11 0.39 10.32 -14.98
N ASP A 12 0.93 9.24 -15.55
CA ASP A 12 0.22 7.96 -15.67
C ASP A 12 -0.05 7.28 -14.33
N PHE A 13 0.70 7.67 -13.29
CA PHE A 13 0.62 7.11 -11.94
C PHE A 13 0.17 8.17 -10.93
N LEU A 14 -0.44 9.26 -11.40
CA LEU A 14 -0.95 10.31 -10.55
C LEU A 14 -2.34 9.90 -10.04
N LEU A 15 -2.50 9.85 -8.72
CA LEU A 15 -3.79 9.54 -8.10
C LEU A 15 -4.48 10.83 -7.64
N PRO A 16 -5.83 10.91 -7.73
CA PRO A 16 -6.61 11.91 -7.00
C PRO A 16 -6.28 11.86 -5.50
N ASP A 17 -6.45 12.98 -4.79
CA ASP A 17 -6.04 13.11 -3.40
C ASP A 17 -6.76 12.09 -2.51
N GLU A 18 -8.07 11.92 -2.72
CA GLU A 18 -8.91 10.98 -1.99
C GLU A 18 -8.39 9.55 -2.15
N VAL A 19 -8.11 9.15 -3.39
CA VAL A 19 -7.60 7.81 -3.72
C VAL A 19 -6.21 7.62 -3.11
N TYR A 20 -5.33 8.62 -3.23
CA TYR A 20 -4.00 8.57 -2.64
C TYR A 20 -4.06 8.31 -1.14
N TYR A 21 -4.88 9.07 -0.41
CA TYR A 21 -5.03 8.88 1.02
C TYR A 21 -5.66 7.53 1.35
N GLN A 22 -6.68 7.08 0.61
CA GLN A 22 -7.27 5.76 0.80
C GLN A 22 -6.23 4.63 0.65
N CYS A 23 -5.40 4.67 -0.39
CA CYS A 23 -4.32 3.69 -0.57
C CYS A 23 -3.29 3.77 0.56
N LEU A 24 -2.93 4.97 0.99
CA LEU A 24 -1.97 5.18 2.06
C LEU A 24 -2.49 4.63 3.41
N TRP A 25 -3.75 4.86 3.74
CA TRP A 25 -4.41 4.27 4.90
C TRP A 25 -4.54 2.75 4.80
N ALA A 26 -4.88 2.22 3.62
CA ALA A 26 -4.97 0.78 3.40
C ALA A 26 -3.61 0.08 3.62
N VAL A 27 -2.52 0.67 3.12
CA VAL A 27 -1.16 0.15 3.34
C VAL A 27 -0.77 0.20 4.82
N ARG A 28 -1.13 1.27 5.54
CA ARG A 28 -0.88 1.36 6.99
C ARG A 28 -1.63 0.28 7.77
N ASP A 29 -2.87 0.00 7.36
CA ASP A 29 -3.71 -1.01 8.01
C ASP A 29 -3.32 -2.45 7.62
N LEU A 30 -2.36 -2.65 6.72
CA LEU A 30 -1.97 -3.97 6.20
C LEU A 30 -1.67 -4.99 7.32
N ARG A 31 -0.85 -4.62 8.31
CA ARG A 31 -0.51 -5.53 9.43
C ARG A 31 -1.72 -5.86 10.30
N ARG A 32 -2.71 -4.97 10.38
CA ARG A 32 -3.96 -5.24 11.10
C ARG A 32 -4.85 -6.17 10.27
N MET A 33 -4.97 -5.93 8.97
CA MET A 33 -5.73 -6.79 8.04
C MET A 33 -5.15 -8.21 7.98
N GLU A 34 -3.83 -8.36 7.97
CA GLU A 34 -3.16 -9.67 8.01
C GLU A 34 -3.49 -10.46 9.28
N ARG A 35 -3.41 -9.79 10.44
CA ARG A 35 -3.80 -10.41 11.72
C ARG A 35 -5.28 -10.76 11.74
N ALA A 36 -6.14 -9.89 11.23
CA ALA A 36 -7.57 -10.14 11.14
C ALA A 36 -7.87 -11.36 10.26
N ALA A 37 -7.26 -11.47 9.07
CA ALA A 37 -7.44 -12.63 8.18
C ALA A 37 -6.99 -13.94 8.85
N MET A 38 -5.86 -13.92 9.56
CA MET A 38 -5.36 -15.09 10.30
C MET A 38 -6.30 -15.51 11.44
N GLU A 39 -6.77 -14.54 12.23
CA GLU A 39 -7.71 -14.80 13.33
C GLU A 39 -9.07 -15.29 12.82
N MET A 40 -9.58 -14.72 11.71
CA MET A 40 -10.83 -15.15 11.10
C MET A 40 -10.77 -16.61 10.61
N LYS A 41 -9.60 -17.08 10.15
CA LYS A 41 -9.41 -18.50 9.80
C LYS A 41 -9.36 -19.42 11.01
N LYS A 42 -8.87 -18.93 12.14
CA LYS A 42 -8.71 -19.72 13.36
C LYS A 42 -10.01 -19.85 14.16
N ARG A 43 -10.87 -18.84 14.09
CA ARG A 43 -12.13 -18.80 14.83
C ARG A 43 -13.28 -19.32 13.96
N GLU A 44 -14.14 -20.12 14.57
CA GLU A 44 -15.44 -20.45 14.00
C GLU A 44 -16.36 -19.22 14.08
N GLY A 45 -17.22 -19.02 13.07
CA GLY A 45 -18.21 -17.93 13.03
C GLY A 45 -18.01 -16.87 11.94
N TYR A 46 -16.93 -16.92 11.16
CA TYR A 46 -16.79 -16.10 9.95
C TYR A 46 -17.20 -16.89 8.71
N SER A 47 -17.91 -16.25 7.79
CA SER A 47 -18.26 -16.91 6.53
C SER A 47 -17.01 -17.06 5.64
N PRO A 48 -16.93 -18.10 4.80
CA PRO A 48 -15.84 -18.25 3.84
C PRO A 48 -15.65 -17.00 2.97
N LEU A 49 -16.74 -16.34 2.59
CA LEU A 49 -16.70 -15.11 1.79
C LEU A 49 -16.04 -13.94 2.54
N GLN A 50 -16.30 -13.78 3.85
CA GLN A 50 -15.65 -12.74 4.65
C GLN A 50 -14.14 -12.96 4.73
N ILE A 51 -13.71 -14.20 4.94
CA ILE A 51 -12.29 -14.58 4.97
C ILE A 51 -11.67 -14.30 3.60
N MET A 52 -12.29 -14.79 2.52
CA MET A 52 -11.80 -14.58 1.14
C MET A 52 -11.66 -13.10 0.79
N ASN A 53 -12.63 -12.27 1.16
CA ASN A 53 -12.58 -10.83 0.89
C ASN A 53 -11.43 -10.15 1.67
N MET A 54 -11.29 -10.45 2.96
CA MET A 54 -10.18 -9.91 3.76
C MET A 54 -8.82 -10.31 3.19
N GLU A 55 -8.66 -11.58 2.82
CA GLU A 55 -7.44 -12.07 2.18
C GLU A 55 -7.19 -11.45 0.81
N ALA A 56 -8.24 -11.26 0.00
CA ALA A 56 -8.10 -10.63 -1.31
C ALA A 56 -7.52 -9.22 -1.17
N ARG A 57 -7.97 -8.44 -0.18
CA ARG A 57 -7.42 -7.11 0.11
C ARG A 57 -5.96 -7.16 0.54
N VAL A 58 -5.59 -8.12 1.41
CA VAL A 58 -4.19 -8.33 1.81
C VAL A 58 -3.34 -8.70 0.61
N ARG A 59 -3.80 -9.64 -0.22
CA ARG A 59 -3.12 -10.09 -1.45
C ARG A 59 -2.97 -8.95 -2.46
N ALA A 60 -3.97 -8.10 -2.63
CA ALA A 60 -3.92 -6.93 -3.51
C ALA A 60 -2.77 -5.97 -3.14
N ILE A 61 -2.65 -5.65 -1.85
CA ILE A 61 -1.59 -4.74 -1.36
C ILE A 61 -0.21 -5.41 -1.43
N ARG A 62 -0.10 -6.67 -1.00
CA ARG A 62 1.17 -7.43 -1.08
C ARG A 62 1.62 -7.63 -2.53
N GLY A 63 0.69 -7.91 -3.43
CA GLY A 63 0.94 -8.04 -4.87
C GLY A 63 1.46 -6.75 -5.48
N ALA A 64 0.92 -5.59 -5.09
CA ALA A 64 1.44 -4.29 -5.50
C ALA A 64 2.89 -4.07 -5.01
N LEU A 65 3.22 -4.53 -3.80
CA LEU A 65 4.58 -4.43 -3.27
C LEU A 65 5.59 -5.33 -4.01
N CYS A 66 5.14 -6.47 -4.54
CA CYS A 66 5.99 -7.36 -5.34
C CYS A 66 6.47 -6.70 -6.64
N GLN A 67 5.71 -5.75 -7.20
CA GLN A 67 6.09 -4.98 -8.39
C GLN A 67 7.20 -3.95 -8.12
N VAL A 68 7.48 -3.65 -6.86
CA VAL A 68 8.59 -2.79 -6.45
C VAL A 68 9.87 -3.64 -6.34
N PRO A 69 11.03 -3.18 -6.86
CA PRO A 69 12.30 -3.83 -6.63
C PRO A 69 12.60 -3.98 -5.13
N GLU A 70 13.13 -5.13 -4.74
CA GLU A 70 13.29 -5.51 -3.32
C GLU A 70 14.04 -4.46 -2.50
N ALA A 71 15.11 -3.88 -3.07
CA ALA A 71 15.92 -2.84 -2.44
C ALA A 71 15.13 -1.60 -1.99
N TYR A 72 13.94 -1.33 -2.55
CA TYR A 72 13.13 -0.15 -2.21
C TYR A 72 11.90 -0.47 -1.34
N ARG A 73 11.52 -1.74 -1.19
CA ARG A 73 10.28 -2.13 -0.50
C ARG A 73 10.25 -1.65 0.94
N GLU A 74 11.35 -1.85 1.69
CA GLU A 74 11.44 -1.42 3.08
C GLU A 74 11.33 0.10 3.21
N TYR A 75 11.99 0.85 2.33
CA TYR A 75 11.97 2.32 2.36
C TYR A 75 10.57 2.87 2.12
N ILE A 76 9.84 2.31 1.15
CA ILE A 76 8.45 2.68 0.88
C ILE A 76 7.58 2.40 2.11
N MET A 77 7.67 1.19 2.67
CA MET A 77 6.87 0.79 3.82
C MET A 77 7.18 1.65 5.06
N ARG A 78 8.45 1.91 5.36
CA ARG A 78 8.87 2.83 6.44
C ARG A 78 8.36 4.24 6.22
N SER A 79 8.45 4.77 5.00
CA SER A 79 7.95 6.11 4.69
C SER A 79 6.44 6.24 4.90
N ILE A 80 5.67 5.16 4.73
CA ILE A 80 4.21 5.17 4.86
C ILE A 80 3.80 4.92 6.32
N ILE A 81 4.39 3.92 6.98
CA ILE A 81 4.02 3.47 8.32
C ILE A 81 4.62 4.37 9.42
N ALA A 82 5.90 4.72 9.30
CA ALA A 82 6.64 5.49 10.30
C ALA A 82 6.73 6.98 9.94
N HIS A 83 6.12 7.40 8.83
CA HIS A 83 6.19 8.76 8.29
C HIS A 83 7.63 9.26 8.12
N ASP A 84 8.56 8.34 7.85
CA ASP A 84 9.95 8.69 7.64
C ASP A 84 10.07 9.54 6.37
N THR A 85 10.67 10.73 6.53
CA THR A 85 10.95 11.68 5.44
C THR A 85 12.04 11.16 4.49
N GLY A 86 12.73 10.09 4.86
CA GLY A 86 13.71 9.40 4.02
C GLY A 86 15.09 10.03 4.04
N ARG A 87 15.41 10.83 5.06
CA ARG A 87 16.75 11.43 5.24
C ARG A 87 17.88 10.42 5.30
N ASN A 88 17.57 9.19 5.73
CA ASN A 88 18.53 8.10 5.85
C ASN A 88 18.52 7.14 4.65
N PHE A 89 17.77 7.45 3.58
CA PHE A 89 17.78 6.62 2.38
C PHE A 89 18.94 7.03 1.47
N PRO A 90 19.67 6.05 0.91
CA PRO A 90 20.88 6.33 0.12
C PRO A 90 20.58 7.04 -1.21
N THR A 91 19.32 7.03 -1.67
CA THR A 91 18.93 7.68 -2.93
C THR A 91 17.47 8.09 -2.88
N ASP A 92 17.06 9.04 -3.73
CA ASP A 92 15.67 9.48 -3.88
C ASP A 92 14.84 8.60 -4.83
N MET A 93 15.46 7.57 -5.44
CA MET A 93 14.81 6.66 -6.39
C MET A 93 13.63 5.87 -5.80
N TRP A 94 13.47 5.79 -4.48
CA TRP A 94 12.29 5.17 -3.86
C TRP A 94 11.01 6.00 -4.02
N LYS A 95 11.11 7.33 -4.21
CA LYS A 95 9.94 8.23 -4.38
C LYS A 95 9.07 7.86 -5.61
N PRO A 96 9.62 7.71 -6.84
CA PRO A 96 8.81 7.29 -7.98
C PRO A 96 8.26 5.86 -7.79
N TRP A 97 9.01 4.96 -7.15
CA TRP A 97 8.52 3.63 -6.81
C TRP A 97 7.37 3.65 -5.80
N LYS A 98 7.40 4.55 -4.81
CA LYS A 98 6.27 4.77 -3.87
C LYS A 98 5.01 5.20 -4.61
N GLN A 99 5.13 6.09 -5.58
CA GLN A 99 3.98 6.54 -6.38
C GLN A 99 3.42 5.40 -7.25
N LYS A 100 4.29 4.66 -7.97
CA LYS A 100 3.86 3.47 -8.73
C LYS A 100 3.22 2.41 -7.82
N PHE A 101 3.79 2.18 -6.65
CA PHE A 101 3.24 1.27 -5.65
C PHE A 101 1.83 1.68 -5.22
N LEU A 102 1.61 2.94 -4.84
CA LEU A 102 0.29 3.41 -4.41
C LEU A 102 -0.72 3.36 -5.56
N TYR A 103 -0.31 3.67 -6.79
CA TYR A 103 -1.15 3.48 -7.97
C TYR A 103 -1.56 2.01 -8.15
N ASN A 104 -0.60 1.08 -8.07
CA ASN A 104 -0.90 -0.35 -8.16
C ASN A 104 -1.78 -0.84 -7.00
N VAL A 105 -1.66 -0.27 -5.80
CA VAL A 105 -2.59 -0.53 -4.68
C VAL A 105 -4.00 -0.06 -5.05
N ALA A 106 -4.15 1.11 -5.65
CA ALA A 106 -5.45 1.63 -6.09
C ALA A 106 -6.10 0.71 -7.12
N VAL A 107 -5.34 0.29 -8.14
CA VAL A 107 -5.79 -0.64 -9.18
C VAL A 107 -6.18 -1.99 -8.59
N ASN A 108 -5.31 -2.58 -7.75
CA ASN A 108 -5.55 -3.90 -7.18
C ASN A 108 -6.71 -3.92 -6.17
N LEU A 109 -7.03 -2.79 -5.55
CA LEU A 109 -8.19 -2.62 -4.66
C LEU A 109 -9.45 -2.13 -5.40
N SER A 110 -9.36 -1.91 -6.72
CA SER A 110 -10.46 -1.40 -7.55
C SER A 110 -11.05 -0.08 -7.05
N ILE A 111 -10.17 0.83 -6.61
CA ILE A 111 -10.52 2.18 -6.17
C ILE A 111 -10.54 3.17 -7.35
N VAL A 112 -9.85 2.82 -8.45
CA VAL A 112 -9.75 3.56 -9.72
C VAL A 112 -10.00 2.66 -10.90
#